data_AF-A0A7C5CSX1-F1
#
_entry.id   AF-A0A7C5CSX1-F1
#
_cell.length_a   1.000
_cell.length_b   1.000
_cell.length_c   1.000
_cell.angle_alpha   90.00
_cell.angle_beta   90.00
_cell.angle_gamma   90.00
#
_symmetry.space_group_name_H-M   'P 1'
#
loop_
_entity.id
_entity.type
_entity.pdbx_description
1 polymer ?
#
loop_
_entity_poly.entity_id
_entity_poly.type
_entity_poly.pdbx_seq_one_letter_code
_entity_poly.pdbx_strand_id
1 'polypeptide(L)'
;HMEVINIEGNFLEFISKFLKTKNIDSIHIDKTVSYSFYEELSKYINLSFEKDPTFFLRKVKSKEEINTMKEGVAKSDAVYKRLLDFVKPGMSEKDVKDFVVCEFLKEKAQKESFDTIVATGKNSAVPHHETSFDVIEKDKPLLVDMGLMWGHYATDFTRTFHVGKPSDEFLKVYNIVKDAHLFAIEKAKSGNILKDVDLAARDYIASKGYGDYFTHSTGHGVGLEIHEDPRVYKTSEDIIEDGYVFTIEPGIYLPNHFGVRLENIVYIEAGYPKVMSSISLDLVVL
;
A
#
# COMPACT_ATOMS: atom_id res chain seq x y z
N HIS A 1 25.05 23.83 1.59
CA HIS A 1 26.24 23.40 0.82
C HIS A 1 26.44 21.91 1.06
N MET A 2 26.41 21.08 0.03
CA MET A 2 26.80 19.67 0.13
C MET A 2 28.29 19.56 -0.17
N GLU A 3 29.05 18.97 0.76
CA GLU A 3 30.46 18.63 0.57
C GLU A 3 30.54 17.17 0.11
N VAL A 4 31.18 16.92 -1.03
CA VAL A 4 31.40 15.56 -1.55
C VAL A 4 32.79 15.13 -1.15
N ILE A 5 32.89 14.03 -0.39
CA ILE A 5 34.16 13.49 0.10
C ILE A 5 34.33 12.08 -0.46
N ASN A 6 35.48 11.82 -1.10
CA ASN A 6 35.80 10.50 -1.62
C ASN A 6 36.19 9.56 -0.46
N ILE A 7 35.59 8.37 -0.44
CA ILE A 7 35.96 7.30 0.49
C ILE A 7 37.21 6.61 -0.06
N GLU A 8 38.32 6.71 0.67
CA GLU A 8 39.56 6.02 0.35
C GLU A 8 39.77 4.81 1.27
N GLY A 9 40.11 3.66 0.69
CA GLY A 9 40.40 2.44 1.44
C GLY A 9 39.16 1.75 2.02
N ASN A 10 39.30 1.16 3.23
CA ASN A 10 38.20 0.49 3.90
C ASN A 10 37.16 1.51 4.41
N PHE A 11 35.89 1.31 4.06
CA PHE A 11 34.78 2.20 4.40
C PHE A 11 34.63 2.47 5.91
N LEU A 12 34.74 1.44 6.75
CA LEU A 12 34.54 1.56 8.19
C LEU A 12 35.69 2.31 8.85
N GLU A 13 36.92 2.03 8.43
CA GLU A 13 38.09 2.80 8.87
C GLU A 13 38.00 4.26 8.43
N PHE A 14 37.55 4.51 7.20
CA PHE A 14 37.34 5.85 6.67
C PHE A 14 36.30 6.60 7.50
N ILE A 15 35.12 6.01 7.73
CA ILE A 15 34.07 6.63 8.54
C ILE A 15 34.57 6.94 9.94
N SER A 16 35.28 6.01 10.59
CA SER A 16 35.85 6.25 11.92
C SER A 16 36.79 7.45 11.92
N LYS A 17 37.73 7.53 10.97
CA LYS A 17 38.67 8.65 10.85
C LYS A 17 37.92 9.95 10.57
N PHE A 18 36.95 9.93 9.66
CA PHE A 18 36.14 11.10 9.31
C PHE A 18 35.38 11.64 10.52
N LEU A 19 34.66 10.78 11.26
CA LEU A 19 33.91 11.18 12.45
C LEU A 19 34.84 11.76 13.53
N LYS A 20 36.04 11.20 13.70
CA LYS A 20 37.08 11.77 14.58
C LYS A 20 37.51 13.17 14.15
N THR A 21 37.67 13.45 12.85
CA THR A 21 38.00 14.81 12.37
C THR A 21 36.90 15.84 12.68
N LYS A 22 35.67 15.37 12.90
CA LYS A 22 34.52 16.18 13.29
C LYS A 22 34.29 16.22 14.81
N ASN A 23 35.19 15.63 15.62
CA ASN A 23 35.03 15.47 17.07
C ASN A 23 33.74 14.75 17.47
N ILE A 24 33.36 13.72 16.72
CA ILE A 24 32.19 12.88 17.00
C ILE A 24 32.67 11.55 17.56
N ASP A 25 32.38 11.30 18.84
CA ASP A 25 32.81 10.09 19.56
C ASP A 25 31.70 9.03 19.69
N SER A 26 30.46 9.39 19.35
CA SER A 26 29.30 8.50 19.36
C SER A 26 28.31 8.85 18.26
N ILE A 27 27.67 7.83 17.68
CA ILE A 27 26.58 8.01 16.72
C ILE A 27 25.38 7.13 17.07
N HIS A 28 24.20 7.61 16.67
CA HIS A 28 22.98 6.82 16.65
C HIS A 28 22.88 6.12 15.30
N ILE A 29 22.47 4.87 15.31
CA ILE A 29 22.17 4.10 14.10
C ILE A 29 20.76 3.55 14.19
N ASP A 30 20.14 3.43 13.02
CA ASP A 30 18.84 2.81 12.93
C ASP A 30 18.94 1.30 13.22
N LYS A 31 17.89 0.71 13.79
CA LYS A 31 17.82 -0.72 14.13
C LYS A 31 17.75 -1.65 12.92
N THR A 32 17.54 -1.12 11.72
CA THR A 32 17.51 -1.87 10.45
C THR A 32 18.89 -2.20 9.90
N VAL A 33 19.96 -1.61 10.45
CA VAL A 33 21.33 -1.99 10.06
C VAL A 33 21.60 -3.45 10.41
N SER A 34 22.39 -4.13 9.57
CA SER A 34 22.74 -5.53 9.82
C SER A 34 23.59 -5.66 11.09
N TYR A 35 23.41 -6.76 11.82
CA TYR A 35 24.21 -7.03 13.02
C TYR A 35 25.71 -7.07 12.70
N SER A 36 26.09 -7.65 11.56
CA SER A 36 27.50 -7.66 11.11
C SER A 36 28.05 -6.26 10.87
N PHE A 37 27.26 -5.35 10.29
CA PHE A 37 27.67 -3.96 10.10
C PHE A 37 27.85 -3.23 11.44
N TYR A 38 26.90 -3.42 12.37
CA TYR A 38 27.00 -2.90 13.73
C TYR A 38 28.26 -3.41 14.44
N GLU A 39 28.50 -4.73 14.41
CA GLU A 39 29.64 -5.36 15.08
C GLU A 39 30.97 -4.79 14.56
N GLU A 40 31.13 -4.69 13.24
CA GLU A 40 32.35 -4.15 12.66
C GLU A 40 32.52 -2.65 12.94
N LEU A 41 31.47 -1.84 12.83
CA LEU A 41 31.54 -0.40 13.08
C LEU A 41 31.77 -0.07 14.57
N SER A 42 31.21 -0.88 15.48
CA SER A 42 31.34 -0.70 16.93
C SER A 42 32.78 -0.81 17.45
N LYS A 43 33.67 -1.47 16.69
CA LYS A 43 35.11 -1.53 16.99
C LYS A 43 35.80 -0.16 16.88
N TYR A 44 35.17 0.79 16.19
CA TYR A 44 35.78 2.05 15.81
C TYR A 44 35.14 3.29 16.43
N ILE A 45 33.87 3.22 16.83
CA ILE A 45 33.09 4.32 17.40
C ILE A 45 32.00 3.78 18.34
N ASN A 46 31.61 4.56 19.35
CA ASN A 46 30.50 4.20 20.20
C ASN A 46 29.18 4.29 19.43
N LEU A 47 28.43 3.19 19.40
CA LEU A 47 27.15 3.10 18.72
C LEU A 47 26.03 2.97 19.74
N SER A 48 24.91 3.62 19.46
CA SER A 48 23.66 3.37 20.17
C SER A 48 22.51 3.29 19.17
N PHE A 49 21.49 2.52 19.51
CA PHE A 49 20.31 2.40 18.67
C PHE A 49 19.32 3.51 19.00
N GLU A 50 18.87 4.21 17.98
CA GLU A 50 17.73 5.10 18.06
C GLU A 50 16.78 4.79 16.89
N LYS A 51 15.49 5.03 17.08
CA LYS A 51 14.54 4.90 15.97
C LYS A 51 14.82 6.07 15.02
N ASP A 52 14.95 5.79 13.71
CA ASP A 52 15.12 6.84 12.71
C ASP A 52 14.10 7.97 12.93
N PRO A 53 14.54 9.20 13.24
CA PRO A 53 13.63 10.32 13.48
C PRO A 53 12.85 10.71 12.22
N THR A 54 13.36 10.37 11.02
CA THR A 54 12.67 10.64 9.76
C THR A 54 11.41 9.80 9.59
N PHE A 55 11.31 8.66 10.27
CA PHE A 55 10.14 7.78 10.16
C PHE A 55 8.84 8.48 10.58
N PHE A 56 8.89 9.31 11.62
CA PHE A 56 7.73 10.11 12.05
C PHE A 56 7.45 11.28 11.10
N LEU A 57 8.49 11.87 10.52
CA LEU A 57 8.36 12.96 9.56
C LEU A 57 7.72 12.49 8.24
N ARG A 58 8.03 11.27 7.80
CA ARG A 58 7.51 10.67 6.57
C ARG A 58 6.02 10.37 6.59
N LYS A 59 5.35 10.37 7.76
CA LYS A 59 3.88 10.25 7.81
C LYS A 59 3.21 11.44 7.12
N VAL A 60 3.77 12.63 7.33
CA VAL A 60 3.29 13.90 6.79
C VAL A 60 4.04 14.22 5.50
N LYS A 61 3.40 13.99 4.35
CA LYS A 61 3.98 14.30 3.04
C LYS A 61 3.87 15.79 2.74
N SER A 62 4.92 16.34 2.16
CA SER A 62 4.89 17.66 1.53
C SER A 62 3.98 17.68 0.29
N LYS A 63 3.68 18.87 -0.22
CA LYS A 63 2.84 19.04 -1.41
C LYS A 63 3.50 18.44 -2.64
N GLU A 64 4.82 18.56 -2.74
CA GLU A 64 5.65 18.03 -3.82
C GLU A 64 5.57 16.49 -3.86
N GLU A 65 5.68 15.86 -2.69
CA GLU A 65 5.53 14.40 -2.54
C GLU A 65 4.12 13.94 -2.93
N ILE A 66 3.08 14.59 -2.39
CA ILE A 66 1.68 14.27 -2.72
C ILE A 66 1.41 14.43 -4.22
N ASN A 67 1.94 15.48 -4.86
CA ASN A 67 1.77 15.66 -6.30
C ASN A 67 2.43 14.55 -7.11
N THR A 68 3.64 14.12 -6.72
CA THR A 68 4.33 13.00 -7.36
C THR A 68 3.53 11.70 -7.18
N MET A 69 3.01 11.44 -5.97
CA MET A 69 2.16 10.27 -5.72
C MET A 69 0.88 10.29 -6.57
N LYS A 70 0.23 11.45 -6.71
CA LYS A 70 -0.97 11.61 -7.56
C LYS A 70 -0.69 11.33 -9.03
N GLU A 71 0.47 11.73 -9.55
CA GLU A 71 0.89 11.37 -10.90
C GLU A 71 1.07 9.86 -11.06
N GLY A 72 1.71 9.20 -10.08
CA GLY A 72 1.83 7.74 -10.05
C GLY A 72 0.47 7.05 -10.03
N VAL A 73 -0.44 7.49 -9.17
CA VAL A 73 -1.80 6.93 -9.08
C VAL A 73 -2.56 7.11 -10.38
N ALA A 74 -2.46 8.28 -11.04
CA ALA A 74 -3.11 8.51 -12.33
C ALA A 74 -2.59 7.56 -13.43
N LYS A 75 -1.31 7.16 -13.37
CA LYS A 75 -0.73 6.14 -14.26
C LYS A 75 -1.27 4.75 -13.92
N SER A 76 -1.34 4.39 -12.64
CA SER A 76 -1.94 3.12 -12.20
C SER A 76 -3.41 3.01 -12.64
N ASP A 77 -4.19 4.09 -12.46
CA ASP A 77 -5.57 4.21 -12.95
C ASP A 77 -5.68 3.98 -14.47
N ALA A 78 -4.73 4.52 -15.25
CA ALA A 78 -4.70 4.34 -16.70
C ALA A 78 -4.42 2.87 -17.10
N VAL A 79 -3.53 2.19 -16.37
CA VAL A 79 -3.28 0.76 -16.55
C VAL A 79 -4.51 -0.07 -16.19
N TYR A 80 -5.18 0.23 -15.08
CA TYR A 80 -6.41 -0.46 -14.70
C TYR A 80 -7.51 -0.33 -15.76
N LYS A 81 -7.68 0.86 -16.36
CA LYS A 81 -8.65 1.05 -17.45
C LYS A 81 -8.35 0.14 -18.65
N ARG A 82 -7.08 0.05 -19.07
CA ARG A 82 -6.66 -0.84 -20.17
C ARG A 82 -6.77 -2.32 -19.81
N LEU A 83 -6.56 -2.64 -18.54
CA LEU A 83 -6.73 -4.00 -18.01
C LEU A 83 -8.17 -4.50 -18.19
N LEU A 84 -9.17 -3.65 -17.95
CA LEU A 84 -10.59 -4.02 -18.14
C LEU A 84 -10.89 -4.42 -19.59
N ASP A 85 -10.25 -3.79 -20.58
CA ASP A 85 -10.39 -4.14 -22.00
C ASP A 85 -9.61 -5.41 -22.39
N PHE A 86 -8.57 -5.75 -21.61
CA PHE A 86 -7.67 -6.87 -21.87
C PHE A 86 -8.19 -8.20 -21.34
N VAL A 87 -8.75 -8.20 -20.13
CA VAL A 87 -9.17 -9.42 -19.43
C VAL A 87 -10.30 -10.13 -20.15
N LYS A 88 -10.14 -11.45 -20.35
CA LYS A 88 -11.15 -12.33 -20.94
C LYS A 88 -11.16 -13.69 -20.23
N PRO A 89 -12.30 -14.40 -20.21
CA PRO A 89 -12.34 -15.80 -19.78
C PRO A 89 -11.33 -16.65 -20.57
N GLY A 90 -10.69 -17.59 -19.89
CA GLY A 90 -9.69 -18.49 -20.47
C GLY A 90 -8.24 -18.04 -20.32
N MET A 91 -8.00 -16.80 -19.88
CA MET A 91 -6.67 -16.31 -19.50
C MET A 91 -6.29 -16.81 -18.11
N SER A 92 -5.01 -16.99 -17.83
CA SER A 92 -4.54 -17.26 -16.48
C SER A 92 -4.40 -15.99 -15.64
N GLU A 93 -4.41 -16.11 -14.31
CA GLU A 93 -4.05 -15.00 -13.41
C GLU A 93 -2.68 -14.40 -13.78
N LYS A 94 -1.72 -15.26 -14.13
CA LYS A 94 -0.38 -14.87 -14.57
C LYS A 94 -0.38 -14.02 -15.85
N ASP A 95 -1.21 -14.35 -16.85
CA ASP A 95 -1.31 -13.55 -18.08
C ASP A 95 -1.75 -12.11 -17.78
N VAL A 96 -2.66 -11.97 -16.81
CA VAL A 96 -3.14 -10.66 -16.35
C VAL A 96 -2.06 -9.90 -15.57
N LYS A 97 -1.34 -10.56 -14.66
CA LYS A 97 -0.19 -9.96 -13.96
C LYS A 97 0.87 -9.46 -14.95
N ASP A 98 1.22 -10.29 -15.94
CA ASP A 98 2.23 -9.93 -16.94
C ASP A 98 1.82 -8.73 -17.78
N PHE A 99 0.54 -8.64 -18.11
CA PHE A 99 -0.02 -7.45 -18.74
C PHE A 99 0.16 -6.21 -17.88
N VAL A 100 -0.24 -6.25 -16.59
CA VAL A 100 -0.13 -5.11 -15.67
C VAL A 100 1.32 -4.63 -15.55
N VAL A 101 2.26 -5.54 -15.32
CA VAL A 101 3.69 -5.20 -15.19
C VAL A 101 4.23 -4.60 -16.50
N CYS A 102 3.88 -5.17 -17.65
CA CYS A 102 4.27 -4.60 -18.95
C CYS A 102 3.69 -3.19 -19.17
N GLU A 103 2.44 -2.96 -18.77
CA GLU A 103 1.79 -1.66 -18.89
C GLU A 103 2.41 -0.61 -17.95
N PHE A 104 2.82 -0.99 -16.73
CA PHE A 104 3.59 -0.09 -15.85
C PHE A 104 4.91 0.37 -16.50
N LEU A 105 5.65 -0.55 -17.14
CA LEU A 105 6.88 -0.19 -17.85
C LEU A 105 6.60 0.71 -19.07
N LYS A 106 5.48 0.53 -19.76
CA LYS A 106 5.04 1.43 -20.85
C LYS A 106 4.69 2.82 -20.33
N GLU A 107 4.08 2.91 -19.14
CA GLU A 107 3.84 4.17 -18.41
C GLU A 107 5.11 4.84 -17.87
N LYS A 108 6.28 4.22 -18.08
CA LYS A 108 7.61 4.68 -17.62
C LYS A 108 7.80 4.62 -16.10
N ALA A 109 7.01 3.79 -15.41
CA ALA A 109 7.26 3.49 -14.01
C ALA A 109 8.64 2.84 -13.81
N GLN A 110 9.27 3.06 -12.66
CA GLN A 110 10.56 2.45 -12.34
C GLN A 110 10.45 0.92 -12.23
N LYS A 111 9.36 0.44 -11.63
CA LYS A 111 9.01 -0.97 -11.38
C LYS A 111 7.60 -1.04 -10.77
N GLU A 112 7.12 -2.26 -10.51
CA GLU A 112 6.01 -2.47 -9.57
C GLU A 112 6.42 -2.08 -8.13
N SER A 113 5.50 -1.53 -7.35
CA SER A 113 5.75 -1.19 -5.93
C SER A 113 5.75 -2.43 -5.04
N PHE A 114 5.05 -3.47 -5.44
CA PHE A 114 5.02 -4.81 -4.87
C PHE A 114 4.60 -5.80 -5.97
N ASP A 115 4.76 -7.09 -5.71
CA ASP A 115 4.34 -8.14 -6.65
C ASP A 115 2.84 -8.08 -6.88
N THR A 116 2.43 -7.72 -8.10
CA THR A 116 1.00 -7.61 -8.46
C THR A 116 0.24 -8.91 -8.13
N ILE A 117 -0.90 -8.78 -7.45
CA ILE A 117 -1.79 -9.89 -7.09
C ILE A 117 -2.96 -9.91 -8.08
N VAL A 118 -3.19 -11.08 -8.68
CA VAL A 118 -4.37 -11.38 -9.47
C VAL A 118 -4.96 -12.66 -8.92
N ALA A 119 -6.22 -12.61 -8.50
CA ALA A 119 -6.87 -13.72 -7.82
C ALA A 119 -8.29 -13.95 -8.35
N THR A 120 -8.52 -15.07 -9.03
CA THR A 120 -9.81 -15.43 -9.64
C THR A 120 -10.64 -16.33 -8.73
N GLY A 121 -11.96 -16.15 -8.71
CA GLY A 121 -12.90 -17.04 -8.00
C GLY A 121 -12.51 -17.23 -6.53
N LYS A 122 -12.29 -18.48 -6.11
CA LYS A 122 -11.91 -18.82 -4.73
C LYS A 122 -10.57 -18.23 -4.29
N ASN A 123 -9.66 -17.95 -5.22
CA ASN A 123 -8.35 -17.39 -4.90
C ASN A 123 -8.49 -15.97 -4.35
N SER A 124 -9.53 -15.22 -4.80
CA SER A 124 -9.83 -13.90 -4.23
C SER A 124 -10.17 -13.92 -2.75
N ALA A 125 -10.48 -15.09 -2.17
CA ALA A 125 -10.67 -15.28 -0.73
C ALA A 125 -9.36 -15.38 0.07
N VAL A 126 -8.20 -15.30 -0.58
CA VAL A 126 -6.88 -15.29 0.06
C VAL A 126 -6.32 -13.86 -0.02
N PRO A 127 -6.25 -13.10 1.10
CA PRO A 127 -5.89 -11.68 1.07
C PRO A 127 -4.58 -11.36 0.38
N HIS A 128 -3.56 -12.21 0.62
CA HIS A 128 -2.21 -12.14 0.03
C HIS A 128 -1.97 -13.32 -0.91
N HIS A 129 -2.93 -13.58 -1.81
CA HIS A 129 -2.82 -14.65 -2.81
C HIS A 129 -1.54 -14.49 -3.63
N GLU A 130 -0.81 -15.57 -3.83
CA GLU A 130 0.29 -15.60 -4.78
C GLU A 130 -0.29 -15.91 -6.16
N THR A 131 -0.28 -14.91 -7.04
CA THR A 131 -0.76 -15.01 -8.43
C THR A 131 -0.27 -16.30 -9.08
N SER A 132 -1.20 -17.13 -9.55
CA SER A 132 -0.92 -18.48 -10.03
C SER A 132 -1.16 -18.61 -11.55
N PHE A 133 -1.23 -19.85 -12.04
CA PHE A 133 -1.64 -20.16 -13.41
C PHE A 133 -3.12 -20.56 -13.50
N ASP A 134 -3.90 -20.35 -12.43
CA ASP A 134 -5.33 -20.64 -12.44
C ASP A 134 -6.04 -19.82 -13.51
N VAL A 135 -6.99 -20.47 -14.18
CA VAL A 135 -7.70 -19.89 -15.33
C VAL A 135 -8.88 -19.07 -14.85
N ILE A 136 -9.02 -17.88 -15.42
CA ILE A 136 -10.17 -17.00 -15.24
C ILE A 136 -11.37 -17.63 -15.93
N GLU A 137 -12.27 -18.20 -15.13
CA GLU A 137 -13.53 -18.75 -15.61
C GLU A 137 -14.60 -17.66 -15.76
N LYS A 138 -15.63 -17.97 -16.55
CA LYS A 138 -16.83 -17.15 -16.63
C LYS A 138 -17.60 -17.21 -15.30
N ASP A 139 -18.30 -16.12 -15.01
CA ASP A 139 -19.15 -15.93 -13.84
C ASP A 139 -18.36 -16.06 -12.53
N LYS A 140 -17.14 -15.51 -12.52
CA LYS A 140 -16.25 -15.42 -11.35
C LYS A 140 -15.78 -13.99 -11.08
N PRO A 141 -15.51 -13.64 -9.81
CA PRO A 141 -14.78 -12.43 -9.49
C PRO A 141 -13.31 -12.53 -9.85
N LEU A 142 -12.72 -11.38 -10.14
CA LEU A 142 -11.29 -11.18 -10.31
C LEU A 142 -10.86 -10.02 -9.41
N LEU A 143 -10.06 -10.33 -8.39
CA LEU A 143 -9.40 -9.33 -7.55
C LEU A 143 -8.04 -9.02 -8.18
N VAL A 144 -7.78 -7.75 -8.44
CA VAL A 144 -6.50 -7.25 -8.90
C VAL A 144 -6.02 -6.20 -7.92
N ASP A 145 -4.86 -6.46 -7.33
CA ASP A 145 -4.13 -5.56 -6.44
C ASP A 145 -2.79 -5.24 -7.07
N MET A 146 -2.57 -3.96 -7.37
CA MET A 146 -1.50 -3.52 -8.24
C MET A 146 -0.98 -2.14 -7.85
N GLY A 147 0.32 -1.95 -7.98
CA GLY A 147 0.95 -0.67 -7.74
C GLY A 147 2.26 -0.52 -8.47
N LEU A 148 2.64 0.72 -8.72
CA LEU A 148 3.87 1.09 -9.40
C LEU A 148 4.70 2.05 -8.56
N MET A 149 6.01 2.07 -8.81
CA MET A 149 6.90 3.10 -8.32
C MET A 149 6.97 4.24 -9.34
N TRP A 150 6.69 5.47 -8.90
CA TRP A 150 6.82 6.70 -9.69
C TRP A 150 7.55 7.77 -8.89
N GLY A 151 8.61 8.36 -9.45
CA GLY A 151 9.40 9.37 -8.76
C GLY A 151 9.92 8.95 -7.37
N HIS A 152 10.19 7.65 -7.18
CA HIS A 152 10.54 7.00 -5.90
C HIS A 152 9.39 6.79 -4.91
N TYR A 153 8.16 7.15 -5.24
CA TYR A 153 6.98 6.89 -4.42
C TYR A 153 6.18 5.70 -4.94
N ALA A 154 5.71 4.86 -4.02
CA ALA A 154 4.82 3.74 -4.29
C ALA A 154 3.37 4.22 -4.48
N THR A 155 2.66 3.53 -5.37
CA THR A 155 1.20 3.52 -5.40
C THR A 155 0.68 2.18 -4.89
N ASP A 156 -0.58 2.16 -4.50
CA ASP A 156 -1.29 0.98 -4.03
C ASP A 156 -2.76 1.06 -4.44
N PHE A 157 -3.29 -0.03 -4.98
CA PHE A 157 -4.60 -0.05 -5.60
C PHE A 157 -5.13 -1.46 -5.76
N THR A 158 -6.22 -1.74 -5.05
CA THR A 158 -7.05 -2.92 -5.26
C THR A 158 -8.42 -2.58 -5.85
N ARG A 159 -8.83 -3.34 -6.88
CA ARG A 159 -10.24 -3.51 -7.27
C ARG A 159 -10.58 -4.98 -7.44
N THR A 160 -11.75 -5.35 -6.94
CA THR A 160 -12.42 -6.59 -7.35
C THR A 160 -13.46 -6.24 -8.40
N PHE A 161 -13.48 -6.94 -9.52
CA PHE A 161 -14.52 -6.84 -10.55
C PHE A 161 -15.01 -8.24 -10.94
N HIS A 162 -16.05 -8.32 -11.77
CA HIS A 162 -16.67 -9.60 -12.10
C HIS A 162 -16.56 -9.89 -13.60
N VAL A 163 -16.18 -11.12 -13.95
CA VAL A 163 -16.11 -11.60 -15.33
C VAL A 163 -17.38 -12.39 -15.61
N GLY A 164 -18.34 -11.84 -16.36
CA GLY A 164 -19.68 -12.42 -16.49
C GLY A 164 -20.63 -12.07 -15.34
N LYS A 165 -21.72 -12.81 -15.17
CA LYS A 165 -22.83 -12.44 -14.27
C LYS A 165 -22.50 -12.71 -12.79
N PRO A 166 -22.53 -11.71 -11.90
CA PRO A 166 -22.35 -11.92 -10.46
C PRO A 166 -23.55 -12.59 -9.80
N SER A 167 -23.30 -13.32 -8.71
CA SER A 167 -24.35 -13.84 -7.82
C SER A 167 -24.88 -12.75 -6.89
N ASP A 168 -26.10 -12.95 -6.36
CA ASP A 168 -26.68 -12.03 -5.39
C ASP A 168 -25.84 -11.92 -4.10
N GLU A 169 -25.20 -13.02 -3.70
CA GLU A 169 -24.29 -13.04 -2.56
C GLU A 169 -23.05 -12.20 -2.82
N PHE A 170 -22.44 -12.32 -4.01
CA PHE A 170 -21.30 -11.49 -4.40
C PHE A 170 -21.67 -10.01 -4.41
N LEU A 171 -22.81 -9.64 -5.01
CA LEU A 171 -23.31 -8.27 -5.02
C LEU A 171 -23.53 -7.72 -3.61
N LYS A 172 -24.08 -8.53 -2.70
CA LYS A 172 -24.26 -8.16 -1.30
C LYS A 172 -22.92 -7.88 -0.62
N VAL A 173 -21.96 -8.80 -0.72
CA VAL A 173 -20.63 -8.64 -0.11
C VAL A 173 -19.89 -7.44 -0.69
N TYR A 174 -19.95 -7.25 -2.01
CA TYR A 174 -19.33 -6.12 -2.69
C TYR A 174 -19.83 -4.78 -2.15
N ASN A 175 -21.16 -4.63 -2.03
CA ASN A 175 -21.74 -3.41 -1.49
C ASN A 175 -21.39 -3.17 -0.02
N ILE A 176 -21.28 -4.23 0.80
CA ILE A 176 -20.83 -4.11 2.19
C ILE A 176 -19.39 -3.58 2.24
N VAL A 177 -18.48 -4.11 1.42
CA VAL A 177 -17.09 -3.63 1.36
C VAL A 177 -17.02 -2.19 0.86
N LYS A 178 -17.79 -1.84 -0.16
CA LYS A 178 -17.89 -0.47 -0.68
C LYS A 178 -18.36 0.52 0.40
N ASP A 179 -19.43 0.19 1.11
CA ASP A 179 -19.95 1.03 2.20
C ASP A 179 -18.92 1.16 3.34
N ALA A 180 -18.26 0.05 3.73
CA ALA A 180 -17.20 0.06 4.75
C ALA A 180 -16.04 0.99 4.38
N HIS A 181 -15.62 0.97 3.11
CA HIS A 181 -14.59 1.85 2.58
C HIS A 181 -15.02 3.33 2.66
N LEU A 182 -16.28 3.63 2.32
CA LEU A 182 -16.81 5.00 2.43
C LEU A 182 -16.91 5.48 3.89
N PHE A 183 -17.32 4.62 4.82
CA PHE A 183 -17.35 4.97 6.25
C PHE A 183 -15.95 5.22 6.82
N ALA A 184 -14.95 4.43 6.41
CA ALA A 184 -13.56 4.68 6.77
C ALA A 184 -13.07 6.04 6.24
N ILE A 185 -13.33 6.36 4.96
CA ILE A 185 -13.00 7.67 4.39
C ILE A 185 -13.62 8.79 5.23
N GLU A 186 -14.90 8.68 5.62
CA GLU A 186 -15.56 9.75 6.38
C GLU A 186 -14.86 10.07 7.72
N LYS A 187 -14.20 9.08 8.33
CA LYS A 187 -13.45 9.22 9.58
C LYS A 187 -12.02 9.71 9.40
N ALA A 188 -11.46 9.64 8.20
CA ALA A 188 -10.10 10.07 7.90
C ALA A 188 -9.98 11.61 7.85
N LYS A 189 -10.13 12.29 8.99
CA LYS A 189 -10.08 13.76 9.12
C LYS A 189 -9.01 14.17 10.12
N SER A 190 -8.40 15.34 9.91
CA SER A 190 -7.40 15.86 10.85
C SER A 190 -7.99 16.02 12.26
N GLY A 191 -7.21 15.64 13.26
CA GLY A 191 -7.62 15.63 14.67
C GLY A 191 -8.37 14.37 15.10
N ASN A 192 -8.85 13.53 14.19
CA ASN A 192 -9.39 12.22 14.56
C ASN A 192 -8.25 11.25 14.87
N ILE A 193 -8.53 10.24 15.72
CA ILE A 193 -7.61 9.13 15.96
C ILE A 193 -7.73 8.10 14.83
N LEU A 194 -6.60 7.60 14.34
CA LEU A 194 -6.55 6.70 13.18
C LEU A 194 -7.27 5.37 13.43
N LYS A 195 -7.37 4.94 14.69
CA LYS A 195 -8.20 3.80 15.11
C LYS A 195 -9.67 3.92 14.69
N ASP A 196 -10.24 5.14 14.70
CA ASP A 196 -11.65 5.34 14.35
C ASP A 196 -11.91 5.09 12.86
N VAL A 197 -10.88 5.21 12.02
CA VAL A 197 -10.95 4.86 10.59
C VAL A 197 -11.12 3.35 10.42
N ASP A 198 -10.32 2.53 11.12
CA ASP A 198 -10.45 1.07 11.09
C ASP A 198 -11.78 0.61 11.68
N LEU A 199 -12.16 1.15 12.85
CA LEU A 199 -13.42 0.78 13.50
C LEU A 199 -14.65 1.10 12.64
N ALA A 200 -14.65 2.22 11.91
CA ALA A 200 -15.76 2.55 11.02
C ALA A 200 -16.01 1.48 9.94
N ALA A 201 -14.96 0.95 9.32
CA ALA A 201 -15.09 -0.16 8.37
C ALA A 201 -15.41 -1.47 9.10
N ARG A 202 -14.64 -1.79 10.14
CA ARG A 202 -14.70 -3.08 10.84
C ARG A 202 -16.04 -3.31 11.54
N ASP A 203 -16.53 -2.32 12.27
CA ASP A 203 -17.79 -2.43 13.00
C ASP A 203 -18.97 -2.49 12.03
N TYR A 204 -18.90 -1.77 10.90
CA TYR A 204 -19.93 -1.88 9.86
C TYR A 204 -19.96 -3.29 9.26
N ILE A 205 -18.81 -3.84 8.83
CA ILE A 205 -18.72 -5.21 8.31
C ILE A 205 -19.24 -6.24 9.34
N ALA A 206 -18.86 -6.07 10.62
CA ALA A 206 -19.34 -6.92 11.71
C ALA A 206 -20.87 -6.83 11.88
N SER A 207 -21.45 -5.62 11.81
CA SER A 207 -22.90 -5.41 11.92
C SER A 207 -23.70 -6.08 10.80
N LYS A 208 -23.06 -6.37 9.66
CA LYS A 208 -23.65 -7.10 8.53
C LYS A 208 -23.47 -8.61 8.61
N GLY A 209 -22.84 -9.10 9.68
CA GLY A 209 -22.59 -10.52 9.92
C GLY A 209 -21.32 -11.06 9.26
N TYR A 210 -20.41 -10.19 8.82
CA TYR A 210 -19.17 -10.61 8.14
C TYR A 210 -17.88 -10.27 8.91
N GLY A 211 -18.00 -9.95 10.21
CA GLY A 211 -16.86 -9.50 11.04
C GLY A 211 -15.69 -10.49 11.08
N ASP A 212 -15.97 -11.78 11.16
CA ASP A 212 -14.96 -12.85 11.19
C ASP A 212 -14.21 -13.00 9.85
N TYR A 213 -14.73 -12.41 8.77
CA TYR A 213 -14.16 -12.48 7.43
C TYR A 213 -13.34 -11.23 7.05
N PHE A 214 -13.19 -10.25 7.95
CA PHE A 214 -12.29 -9.10 7.77
C PHE A 214 -11.07 -9.21 8.70
N THR A 215 -10.01 -9.81 8.18
CA THR A 215 -8.90 -10.36 8.98
C THR A 215 -7.64 -9.47 9.05
N HIS A 216 -7.51 -8.47 8.18
CA HIS A 216 -6.37 -7.55 8.15
C HIS A 216 -6.74 -6.15 8.66
N SER A 217 -5.77 -5.23 8.65
CA SER A 217 -5.99 -3.80 8.96
C SER A 217 -6.78 -3.11 7.85
N THR A 218 -7.48 -2.03 8.17
CA THR A 218 -8.15 -1.20 7.15
C THR A 218 -7.16 -0.46 6.24
N GLY A 219 -5.87 -0.40 6.58
CA GLY A 219 -4.83 0.12 5.69
C GLY A 219 -3.51 0.42 6.38
N HIS A 220 -2.61 1.08 5.66
CA HIS A 220 -1.25 1.42 6.08
C HIS A 220 -0.74 2.68 5.38
N GLY A 221 0.33 3.27 5.89
CA GLY A 221 1.03 4.35 5.23
C GLY A 221 1.69 3.86 3.96
N VAL A 222 1.76 4.76 2.98
CA VAL A 222 2.42 4.53 1.70
C VAL A 222 3.17 5.80 1.30
N GLY A 223 4.34 5.65 0.71
CA GLY A 223 5.24 6.76 0.39
C GLY A 223 6.45 6.26 -0.38
N LEU A 224 7.64 6.42 0.19
CA LEU A 224 8.87 5.86 -0.41
C LEU A 224 8.88 4.32 -0.34
N GLU A 225 8.11 3.76 0.60
CA GLU A 225 7.90 2.33 0.78
C GLU A 225 6.41 2.00 0.60
N ILE A 226 6.13 0.77 0.16
CA ILE A 226 4.75 0.28 0.02
C ILE A 226 4.05 0.21 1.39
N HIS A 227 4.78 -0.26 2.41
CA HIS A 227 4.33 -0.27 3.79
C HIS A 227 5.21 0.65 4.64
N GLU A 228 4.65 1.77 5.07
CA GLU A 228 5.25 2.67 6.05
C GLU A 228 4.20 3.09 7.09
N ASP A 229 4.59 3.87 8.09
CA ASP A 229 3.63 4.46 9.01
C ASP A 229 2.74 5.52 8.30
N PRO A 230 1.48 5.72 8.74
CA PRO A 230 0.88 5.13 9.93
C PRO A 230 0.11 3.83 9.64
N ARG A 231 -0.09 2.98 10.66
CA ARG A 231 -0.94 1.78 10.51
C ARG A 231 -2.40 2.10 10.85
N VAL A 232 -3.31 1.87 9.89
CA VAL A 232 -4.76 2.08 10.07
C VAL A 232 -5.37 0.82 10.70
N TYR A 233 -5.34 0.75 12.03
CA TYR A 233 -5.79 -0.44 12.76
C TYR A 233 -6.51 -0.09 14.06
N LYS A 234 -7.36 -1.01 14.57
CA LYS A 234 -8.14 -0.84 15.80
C LYS A 234 -7.36 -0.54 17.08
N THR A 235 -6.03 -0.66 17.06
CA THR A 235 -5.14 -0.33 18.18
C THR A 235 -4.26 0.88 17.91
N SER A 236 -4.49 1.61 16.81
CA SER A 236 -3.69 2.78 16.46
C SER A 236 -3.99 3.94 17.39
N GLU A 237 -2.94 4.67 17.79
CA GLU A 237 -3.03 5.84 18.68
C GLU A 237 -2.67 7.14 17.95
N ASP A 238 -2.27 7.05 16.68
CA ASP A 238 -1.89 8.20 15.87
C ASP A 238 -3.08 9.16 15.69
N ILE A 239 -2.84 10.45 15.93
CA ILE A 239 -3.76 11.52 15.58
C ILE A 239 -3.48 11.94 14.15
N ILE A 240 -4.52 11.96 13.32
CA ILE A 240 -4.41 12.30 11.91
C ILE A 240 -4.07 13.78 11.77
N GLU A 241 -3.08 14.09 10.94
CA GLU A 241 -2.68 15.47 10.59
C GLU A 241 -2.82 15.71 9.08
N ASP A 242 -2.94 16.99 8.68
CA ASP A 242 -2.85 17.38 7.29
C ASP A 242 -1.50 16.90 6.70
N GLY A 243 -1.53 16.33 5.51
CA GLY A 243 -0.38 15.71 4.86
C GLY A 243 -0.21 14.22 5.15
N TYR A 244 -0.98 13.63 6.07
CA TYR A 244 -0.99 12.16 6.22
C TYR A 244 -1.39 11.50 4.91
N VAL A 245 -0.69 10.43 4.53
CA VAL A 245 -1.00 9.59 3.35
C VAL A 245 -1.03 8.12 3.77
N PHE A 246 -2.14 7.44 3.49
CA PHE A 246 -2.34 6.03 3.81
C PHE A 246 -3.41 5.38 2.91
N THR A 247 -3.42 4.06 2.84
CA THR A 247 -4.44 3.26 2.15
C THR A 247 -5.69 3.13 3.02
N ILE A 248 -6.84 3.00 2.36
CA ILE A 248 -8.09 2.50 2.95
C ILE A 248 -8.55 1.34 2.07
N GLU A 249 -8.51 0.13 2.61
CA GLU A 249 -8.60 -1.13 1.87
C GLU A 249 -9.42 -2.21 2.60
N PRO A 250 -10.62 -1.95 3.14
CA PRO A 250 -11.39 -3.01 3.78
C PRO A 250 -11.68 -4.16 2.81
N GLY A 251 -11.77 -5.38 3.35
CA GLY A 251 -12.07 -6.57 2.58
C GLY A 251 -12.86 -7.61 3.36
N ILE A 252 -13.62 -8.43 2.62
CA ILE A 252 -14.32 -9.61 3.14
C ILE A 252 -13.85 -10.81 2.34
N TYR A 253 -13.40 -11.85 3.04
CA TYR A 253 -12.84 -13.05 2.43
C TYR A 253 -13.60 -14.29 2.91
N LEU A 254 -14.42 -14.87 2.04
CA LEU A 254 -15.20 -16.07 2.33
C LEU A 254 -14.39 -17.31 1.90
N PRO A 255 -13.82 -18.10 2.84
CA PRO A 255 -12.92 -19.19 2.51
C PRO A 255 -13.51 -20.17 1.52
N ASN A 256 -12.73 -20.56 0.50
CA ASN A 256 -13.13 -21.46 -0.59
C ASN A 256 -14.26 -20.94 -1.51
N HIS A 257 -14.73 -19.71 -1.32
CA HIS A 257 -15.77 -19.10 -2.15
C HIS A 257 -15.21 -17.95 -2.99
N PHE A 258 -15.08 -16.76 -2.40
CA PHE A 258 -14.53 -15.57 -3.03
C PHE A 258 -14.18 -14.53 -1.96
N GLY A 259 -13.42 -13.52 -2.33
CA GLY A 259 -13.21 -12.33 -1.53
C GLY A 259 -13.42 -11.06 -2.34
N VAL A 260 -13.64 -9.96 -1.64
CA VAL A 260 -13.73 -8.62 -2.19
C VAL A 260 -12.85 -7.71 -1.35
N ARG A 261 -11.94 -7.00 -2.01
CA ARG A 261 -11.21 -5.85 -1.46
C ARG A 261 -11.33 -4.68 -2.42
N LEU A 262 -11.51 -3.49 -1.84
CA LEU A 262 -11.55 -2.22 -2.56
C LEU A 262 -10.64 -1.26 -1.84
N GLU A 263 -9.73 -0.64 -2.56
CA GLU A 263 -8.67 0.16 -1.96
C GLU A 263 -8.43 1.47 -2.68
N ASN A 264 -8.17 2.52 -1.90
CA ASN A 264 -7.54 3.72 -2.43
C ASN A 264 -6.51 4.30 -1.46
N ILE A 265 -5.52 4.96 -2.03
CA ILE A 265 -4.69 5.92 -1.30
C ILE A 265 -5.52 7.18 -1.02
N VAL A 266 -5.52 7.58 0.24
CA VAL A 266 -6.05 8.87 0.69
C VAL A 266 -4.94 9.75 1.23
N TYR A 267 -5.08 11.06 1.04
CA TYR A 267 -4.27 12.06 1.72
C TYR A 267 -5.15 13.08 2.43
N ILE A 268 -4.63 13.68 3.49
CA ILE A 268 -5.38 14.66 4.27
C ILE A 268 -4.97 16.08 3.86
N GLU A 269 -5.96 16.91 3.54
CA GLU A 269 -5.74 18.30 3.11
C GLU A 269 -6.85 19.20 3.65
N ALA A 270 -6.46 20.27 4.32
CA ALA A 270 -7.37 21.25 4.93
C ALA A 270 -8.39 20.60 5.87
N GLY A 271 -7.96 19.59 6.64
CA GLY A 271 -8.79 18.85 7.58
C GLY A 271 -9.63 17.71 7.00
N TYR A 272 -9.59 17.49 5.67
CA TYR A 272 -10.46 16.53 5.00
C TYR A 272 -9.68 15.49 4.18
N PRO A 273 -10.20 14.26 4.06
CA PRO A 273 -9.60 13.25 3.21
C PRO A 273 -9.84 13.55 1.74
N LYS A 274 -8.82 13.26 0.94
CA LYS A 274 -8.83 13.34 -0.53
C LYS A 274 -8.39 11.99 -1.07
N VAL A 275 -9.23 11.39 -1.89
CA VAL A 275 -8.90 10.14 -2.60
C VAL A 275 -8.03 10.48 -3.80
N MET A 276 -6.89 9.80 -3.96
CA MET A 276 -5.98 10.05 -5.09
C MET A 276 -6.48 9.45 -6.41
N SER A 277 -7.09 8.25 -6.36
CA SER A 277 -7.59 7.56 -7.55
C SER A 277 -8.88 8.18 -8.07
N SER A 278 -9.02 8.18 -9.39
CA SER A 278 -10.23 8.59 -10.13
C SER A 278 -11.14 7.41 -10.47
N ILE A 279 -10.74 6.17 -10.16
CA ILE A 279 -11.50 4.97 -10.49
C ILE A 279 -12.67 4.80 -9.52
N SER A 280 -13.88 4.66 -10.07
CA SER A 280 -15.08 4.41 -9.27
C SER A 280 -14.95 3.15 -8.39
N LEU A 281 -15.65 3.17 -7.26
CA LEU A 281 -15.88 2.00 -6.41
C LEU A 281 -17.10 1.17 -6.87
N ASP A 282 -17.74 1.56 -7.97
CA ASP A 282 -18.84 0.79 -8.55
C ASP A 282 -18.32 -0.52 -9.15
N LEU A 283 -19.12 -1.58 -8.99
CA LEU A 283 -18.80 -2.87 -9.55
C LEU A 283 -18.72 -2.78 -11.08
N VAL A 284 -17.57 -3.15 -11.62
CA VAL A 284 -17.39 -3.42 -13.04
C VAL A 284 -17.76 -4.88 -13.32
N VAL A 285 -18.55 -5.09 -14.37
CA VAL A 285 -18.91 -6.41 -14.90
C VAL A 285 -18.47 -6.47 -16.36
N LEU A 286 -17.57 -7.42 -16.68
CA LEU A 286 -17.04 -7.68 -18.04
C LEU A 286 -17.90 -8.70 -18.81
#